data_AF-A0A2N5ALN4-F1
#
_entry.id   AF-A0A2N5ALN4-F1
#
_cell.length_a   1.000
_cell.length_b   1.000
_cell.length_c   1.000
_cell.angle_alpha   90.00
_cell.angle_beta   90.00
_cell.angle_gamma   90.00
#
_symmetry.space_group_name_H-M   'P 1'
#
loop_
_entity.id
_entity.type
_entity.pdbx_description
1 polymer ?
#
loop_
_entity_poly.entity_id
_entity_poly.type
_entity_poly.pdbx_seq_one_letter_code
_entity_poly.pdbx_strand_id
1 'polypeptide(L)'
;MQGSVTEFLKPRLVDIEQVSSTHAKVTLEPLERGFGHTLGNALRRILLSSMPGCAVTEVEIDGVLHEYSTKEGVQEDILEILLNLKGLAVRVQGKDEVILTLNKSGIGPVTAADITHDGDVEIVKPQHVICHLTDEN
;
A
#
# COMPACT_ATOMS: atom_id res chain seq x y z
N MET A 1 -22.50 48.86 12.36
CA MET A 1 -21.40 47.94 12.72
C MET A 1 -21.60 46.66 11.90
N GLN A 2 -21.02 46.59 10.70
CA GLN A 2 -20.95 45.33 9.95
C GLN A 2 -19.79 44.55 10.56
N GLY A 3 -20.10 43.57 11.42
CA GLY A 3 -19.10 42.68 12.00
C GLY A 3 -18.44 41.87 10.89
N SER A 4 -17.13 42.00 10.77
CA SER A 4 -16.30 41.25 9.83
C SER A 4 -16.41 39.76 10.12
N VAL A 5 -17.15 39.02 9.28
CA VAL A 5 -17.38 37.57 9.44
C VAL A 5 -16.15 36.74 9.04
N THR A 6 -15.00 37.39 8.76
CA THR A 6 -13.81 36.76 8.16
C THR A 6 -12.50 37.08 8.89
N GLU A 7 -12.50 37.07 10.23
CA GLU A 7 -11.28 37.31 11.04
C GLU A 7 -10.56 36.04 11.53
N PHE A 8 -10.88 34.86 10.98
CA PHE A 8 -10.21 33.62 11.38
C PHE A 8 -8.91 33.38 10.58
N LEU A 9 -7.85 33.00 11.30
CA LEU A 9 -6.62 32.48 10.71
C LEU A 9 -6.93 31.18 9.93
N LYS A 10 -6.50 31.14 8.66
CA LYS A 10 -6.66 29.96 7.80
C LYS A 10 -5.38 29.12 7.84
N PRO A 11 -5.43 27.86 8.27
CA PRO A 11 -4.26 27.00 8.27
C PRO A 11 -3.76 26.74 6.85
N ARG A 12 -2.44 26.67 6.71
CA ARG A 12 -1.76 26.24 5.49
C ARG A 12 -0.81 25.10 5.82
N LEU A 13 -0.48 24.31 4.81
CA LEU A 13 0.62 23.35 4.92
C LEU A 13 1.92 24.12 4.92
N VAL A 14 2.64 24.05 6.05
CA VAL A 14 3.86 24.82 6.28
C VAL A 14 5.09 23.95 6.09
N ASP A 15 5.05 22.72 6.61
CA ASP A 15 6.21 21.83 6.58
C ASP A 15 5.80 20.36 6.42
N ILE A 16 6.67 19.60 5.76
CA ILE A 16 6.58 18.14 5.60
C ILE A 16 7.96 17.55 5.89
N GLU A 17 8.09 16.95 7.07
CA GLU A 17 9.29 16.21 7.47
C GLU A 17 9.11 14.73 7.08
N GLN A 18 9.83 14.25 6.07
CA GLN A 18 9.91 12.81 5.77
C GLN A 18 10.90 12.13 6.72
N VAL A 19 10.40 11.28 7.59
CA VAL A 19 11.20 10.51 8.56
C VAL A 19 11.66 9.19 7.96
N SER A 20 10.82 8.56 7.14
CA SER A 20 11.14 7.38 6.33
C SER A 20 10.26 7.34 5.07
N SER A 21 10.46 6.34 4.21
CA SER A 21 9.62 6.16 3.01
C SER A 21 8.13 5.95 3.32
N THR A 22 7.78 5.52 4.55
CA THR A 22 6.40 5.24 4.98
C THR A 22 5.97 6.06 6.20
N HIS A 23 6.79 7.01 6.65
CA HIS A 23 6.50 7.85 7.81
C HIS A 23 6.86 9.31 7.54
N ALA A 24 5.88 10.19 7.64
CA ALA A 24 6.05 11.63 7.48
C ALA A 24 5.29 12.38 8.57
N LYS A 25 5.82 13.54 8.98
CA LYS A 25 5.12 14.50 9.83
C LYS A 25 4.76 15.71 9.00
N VAL A 26 3.50 16.14 9.12
CA VAL A 26 2.97 17.31 8.40
C VAL A 26 2.56 18.35 9.41
N THR A 27 3.08 19.57 9.25
CA THR A 27 2.81 20.70 10.15
C THR A 27 1.85 21.68 9.48
N LEU A 28 0.73 21.95 10.16
CA LEU A 28 -0.31 22.88 9.70
C LEU A 28 -0.37 24.10 10.63
N GLU A 29 -0.06 25.27 10.08
CA GLU A 29 -0.07 26.55 10.80
C GLU A 29 -0.48 27.71 9.87
N PRO A 30 -0.98 28.84 10.40
CA PRO A 30 -1.39 29.06 11.79
C PRO A 30 -2.80 28.49 12.06
N LEU A 31 -3.05 28.11 13.32
CA LEU A 31 -4.36 27.64 13.78
C LEU A 31 -4.87 28.48 14.94
N GLU A 32 -6.16 28.77 14.90
CA GLU A 32 -6.86 29.39 16.02
C GLU A 32 -6.86 28.49 17.24
N ARG A 33 -6.91 29.10 18.42
CA ARG A 33 -6.98 28.35 19.68
C ARG A 33 -8.20 27.43 19.67
N GLY A 34 -7.97 26.13 19.91
CA GLY A 34 -9.00 25.09 19.92
C GLY A 34 -9.27 24.43 18.56
N PHE A 35 -8.88 25.04 17.44
CA PHE A 35 -9.10 24.45 16.10
C PHE A 35 -8.19 23.26 15.83
N GLY A 36 -7.02 23.19 16.47
CA GLY A 36 -6.08 22.07 16.32
C GLY A 36 -6.69 20.71 16.67
N HIS A 37 -7.45 20.59 17.77
CA HIS A 37 -8.12 19.34 18.12
C HIS A 37 -9.25 19.01 17.16
N THR A 38 -10.06 20.00 16.77
CA THR A 38 -11.17 19.82 15.83
C THR A 38 -10.67 19.29 14.49
N LEU A 39 -9.69 19.97 13.89
CA LEU A 39 -9.12 19.57 12.61
C LEU A 39 -8.32 18.29 12.72
N GLY A 40 -7.47 18.15 13.74
CA GLY A 40 -6.65 16.96 13.93
C GLY A 40 -7.49 15.69 14.10
N ASN A 41 -8.58 15.75 14.89
CA ASN A 41 -9.47 14.61 15.05
C ASN A 41 -10.25 14.30 13.76
N ALA A 42 -10.73 15.32 13.05
CA ALA A 42 -11.42 15.14 11.78
C ALA A 42 -10.50 14.50 10.71
N LEU A 43 -9.31 15.07 10.51
CA LEU A 43 -8.31 14.57 9.57
C LEU A 43 -7.86 13.16 9.94
N ARG A 44 -7.58 12.88 11.22
CA ARG A 44 -7.22 11.54 11.68
C ARG A 44 -8.27 10.50 11.30
N ARG A 45 -9.56 10.81 11.48
CA ARG A 45 -10.65 9.88 11.12
C ARG A 45 -10.68 9.64 9.61
N ILE A 46 -10.63 10.69 8.81
CA ILE A 46 -10.67 10.60 7.35
C ILE A 46 -9.48 9.80 6.82
N LEU A 47 -8.27 10.12 7.29
CA LEU A 47 -7.03 9.45 6.88
C LEU A 47 -7.01 7.95 7.25
N LEU A 48 -7.69 7.55 8.33
CA LEU A 48 -7.75 6.15 8.76
C LEU A 48 -8.86 5.34 8.11
N SER A 49 -9.93 5.98 7.61
CA SER A 49 -11.13 5.25 7.14
C SER A 49 -11.44 5.40 5.66
N SER A 50 -10.92 6.42 4.99
CA SER A 50 -11.46 6.86 3.69
C SER A 50 -10.38 7.21 2.68
N MET A 51 -9.15 6.72 2.89
CA MET A 51 -8.07 6.90 1.94
C MET A 51 -8.21 5.89 0.80
N PRO A 52 -8.26 6.34 -0.46
CA PRO A 52 -8.18 5.42 -1.59
C PRO A 52 -6.78 4.80 -1.67
N GLY A 53 -6.71 3.56 -2.12
CA GLY A 53 -5.47 2.83 -2.31
C GLY A 53 -5.68 1.58 -3.15
N CYS A 54 -4.60 1.03 -3.67
CA CYS A 54 -4.61 -0.24 -4.41
C CYS A 54 -4.32 -1.40 -3.43
N ALA A 55 -4.96 -2.54 -3.65
CA ALA A 55 -4.72 -3.76 -2.89
C ALA A 55 -4.96 -4.98 -3.79
N VAL A 56 -4.34 -6.11 -3.43
CA VAL A 56 -4.63 -7.39 -4.09
C VAL A 56 -6.04 -7.83 -3.72
N THR A 57 -6.87 -8.08 -4.73
CA THR A 57 -8.26 -8.52 -4.58
C THR A 57 -8.40 -10.01 -4.84
N GLU A 58 -7.76 -10.51 -5.89
CA GLU A 58 -7.86 -11.88 -6.37
C GLU A 58 -6.47 -12.41 -6.72
N VAL A 59 -6.29 -13.72 -6.56
CA VAL A 59 -5.05 -14.42 -6.87
C VAL A 59 -5.41 -15.74 -7.53
N GLU A 60 -4.87 -15.98 -8.72
CA GLU A 60 -4.95 -17.25 -9.43
C GLU A 60 -3.57 -17.91 -9.41
N ILE A 61 -3.49 -19.17 -8.95
CA ILE A 61 -2.24 -19.92 -8.85
C ILE A 61 -2.40 -21.24 -9.61
N ASP A 62 -1.54 -21.46 -10.59
CA ASP A 62 -1.57 -22.68 -11.41
C ASP A 62 -1.42 -23.95 -10.55
N GLY A 63 -2.33 -24.90 -10.76
CA GLY A 63 -2.32 -26.20 -10.06
C GLY A 63 -2.79 -26.15 -8.60
N VAL A 64 -3.31 -25.01 -8.13
CA VAL A 64 -3.87 -24.85 -6.78
C VAL A 64 -5.39 -24.69 -6.89
N LEU A 65 -6.13 -25.62 -6.29
CA LEU A 65 -7.60 -25.63 -6.39
C LEU A 65 -8.28 -24.83 -5.27
N HIS A 66 -7.65 -24.71 -4.10
CA HIS A 66 -8.20 -24.03 -2.93
C HIS A 66 -7.07 -23.54 -2.01
N GLU A 67 -7.35 -22.58 -1.13
CA GLU A 67 -6.34 -21.92 -0.30
C GLU A 67 -5.65 -22.83 0.74
N TYR A 68 -6.25 -23.98 1.07
CA TYR A 68 -5.71 -24.92 2.06
C TYR A 68 -4.76 -25.98 1.50
N SER A 69 -4.46 -25.96 0.20
CA SER A 69 -3.52 -26.92 -0.38
C SER A 69 -2.08 -26.47 -0.14
N THR A 70 -1.15 -27.38 -0.37
CA THR A 70 0.27 -27.09 -0.51
C THR A 70 0.67 -27.16 -1.98
N LYS A 71 1.79 -26.54 -2.35
CA LYS A 71 2.35 -26.62 -3.70
C LYS A 71 3.76 -27.21 -3.63
N GLU A 72 4.00 -28.24 -4.44
CA GLU A 72 5.32 -28.85 -4.56
C GLU A 72 6.35 -27.82 -5.04
N GLY A 73 7.56 -27.86 -4.49
CA GLY A 73 8.63 -26.92 -4.82
C GLY A 73 8.51 -25.54 -4.18
N VAL A 74 7.52 -25.29 -3.31
CA VAL A 74 7.37 -24.04 -2.55
C VAL A 74 7.53 -24.31 -1.05
N GLN A 75 8.24 -23.44 -0.33
CA GLN A 75 8.47 -23.59 1.10
C GLN A 75 7.22 -23.26 1.94
N GLU A 76 6.51 -22.21 1.57
CA GLU A 76 5.33 -21.71 2.27
C GLU A 76 4.03 -22.40 1.82
N ASP A 77 3.07 -22.49 2.74
CA ASP A 77 1.71 -22.91 2.43
C ASP A 77 0.96 -21.83 1.63
N ILE A 78 -0.06 -22.21 0.86
CA ILE A 78 -0.81 -21.25 0.02
C ILE A 78 -1.42 -20.10 0.86
N LEU A 79 -1.90 -20.38 2.07
CA LEU A 79 -2.37 -19.34 2.99
C LEU A 79 -1.31 -18.30 3.35
N GLU A 80 -0.06 -18.73 3.55
CA GLU A 80 1.05 -17.84 3.85
C GLU A 80 1.41 -17.00 2.62
N ILE A 81 1.37 -17.58 1.42
CA ILE A 81 1.55 -16.85 0.15
C ILE A 81 0.47 -15.76 0.01
N LEU A 82 -0.80 -16.10 0.23
CA LEU A 82 -1.92 -15.15 0.19
C LEU A 82 -1.75 -14.04 1.23
N LEU A 83 -1.27 -14.37 2.42
CA LEU A 83 -0.97 -13.38 3.46
C LEU A 83 0.18 -12.45 3.04
N ASN A 84 1.23 -12.99 2.41
CA ASN A 84 2.34 -12.20 1.89
C ASN A 84 1.89 -11.28 0.75
N LEU A 85 1.02 -11.76 -0.15
CA LEU A 85 0.43 -10.97 -1.23
C LEU A 85 -0.45 -9.83 -0.71
N LYS A 86 -1.14 -10.02 0.42
CA LYS A 86 -1.87 -8.92 1.09
C LYS A 86 -0.97 -7.77 1.52
N GLY A 87 0.31 -8.05 1.80
CA GLY A 87 1.32 -7.06 2.15
C GLY A 87 1.96 -6.34 0.95
N LEU A 88 1.59 -6.71 -0.29
CA LEU A 88 2.13 -6.12 -1.51
C LEU A 88 1.68 -4.66 -1.66
N ALA A 89 2.63 -3.75 -1.74
CA ALA A 89 2.37 -2.32 -1.94
C ALA A 89 2.55 -1.94 -3.42
N VAL A 90 1.43 -1.69 -4.10
CA VAL A 90 1.38 -1.35 -5.53
C VAL A 90 0.79 0.04 -5.71
N ARG A 91 1.33 0.79 -6.69
CA ARG A 91 0.77 2.05 -7.18
C ARG A 91 0.40 1.89 -8.65
N VAL A 92 -0.86 2.14 -8.99
CA VAL A 92 -1.36 2.07 -10.37
C VAL A 92 -1.72 3.48 -10.84
N GLN A 93 -1.34 3.83 -12.07
CA GLN A 93 -1.66 5.11 -12.69
C GLN A 93 -2.69 4.92 -13.80
N GLY A 94 -3.77 5.71 -13.75
CA GLY A 94 -4.74 5.80 -14.86
C GLY A 94 -5.68 4.60 -15.05
N LYS A 95 -5.63 3.59 -14.17
CA LYS A 95 -6.50 2.41 -14.18
C LYS A 95 -6.97 2.09 -12.76
N ASP A 96 -8.22 1.64 -12.65
CA ASP A 96 -8.81 1.21 -11.37
C ASP A 96 -8.55 -0.29 -11.08
N GLU A 97 -8.29 -1.07 -12.13
CA GLU A 97 -8.04 -2.51 -12.05
C GLU A 97 -6.92 -2.91 -13.01
N VAL A 98 -6.04 -3.82 -12.57
CA VAL A 98 -4.95 -4.36 -13.38
C VAL A 98 -4.67 -5.80 -12.98
N ILE A 99 -4.39 -6.64 -13.98
CA ILE A 99 -3.95 -8.02 -13.79
C ILE A 99 -2.42 -8.03 -13.91
N LEU A 100 -1.75 -8.59 -12.90
CA LEU A 100 -0.31 -8.75 -12.87
C LEU A 100 0.05 -10.22 -13.00
N THR A 101 1.18 -10.51 -13.65
CA THR A 101 1.63 -11.89 -13.85
C THR A 101 2.99 -12.10 -13.21
N LEU A 102 3.13 -13.17 -12.43
CA LEU A 102 4.37 -13.57 -11.79
C LEU A 102 4.79 -14.93 -12.33
N ASN A 103 5.93 -15.00 -13.01
CA ASN A 103 6.50 -16.25 -13.50
C ASN A 103 7.95 -16.34 -13.05
N LYS A 104 8.26 -17.37 -12.25
CA LYS A 104 9.58 -17.60 -11.69
C LYS A 104 9.85 -19.10 -11.60
N SER A 105 11.05 -19.50 -11.98
CA SER A 105 11.58 -20.85 -11.84
C SER A 105 12.98 -20.80 -11.25
N GLY A 106 13.41 -21.92 -10.65
CA GLY A 106 14.70 -22.06 -9.99
C GLY A 106 14.66 -21.79 -8.49
N ILE A 107 15.66 -22.29 -7.77
CA ILE A 107 15.76 -22.18 -6.31
C ILE A 107 15.98 -20.71 -5.88
N GLY A 108 15.22 -20.26 -4.89
CA GLY A 108 15.43 -18.97 -4.23
C GLY A 108 14.16 -18.22 -3.84
N PRO A 109 14.31 -17.03 -3.24
CA PRO A 109 13.17 -16.19 -2.90
C PRO A 109 12.52 -15.61 -4.15
N VAL A 110 11.19 -15.71 -4.21
CA VAL A 110 10.35 -14.99 -5.16
C VAL A 110 9.96 -13.67 -4.53
N THR A 111 10.36 -12.58 -5.17
CA THR A 111 10.15 -11.22 -4.68
C THR A 111 9.12 -10.48 -5.51
N ALA A 112 8.58 -9.40 -4.99
CA ALA A 112 7.69 -8.51 -5.73
C ALA A 112 8.37 -7.93 -6.99
N ALA A 113 9.69 -7.83 -7.03
CA ALA A 113 10.44 -7.40 -8.21
C ALA A 113 10.32 -8.38 -9.39
N ASP A 114 9.99 -9.65 -9.15
CA ASP A 114 9.83 -10.67 -10.20
C ASP A 114 8.46 -10.58 -10.91
N ILE A 115 7.55 -9.72 -10.43
CA ILE A 115 6.23 -9.51 -11.04
C ILE A 115 6.42 -8.77 -12.38
N THR A 116 5.87 -9.34 -13.45
CA THR A 116 5.81 -8.68 -14.75
C THR A 116 4.68 -7.66 -14.74
N HIS A 117 5.02 -6.40 -15.02
CA HIS A 117 4.08 -5.29 -15.00
C HIS A 117 4.37 -4.28 -16.12
N ASP A 118 3.34 -3.54 -16.51
CA ASP A 118 3.46 -2.45 -17.48
C ASP A 118 3.98 -1.16 -16.82
N GLY A 119 4.28 -0.14 -17.62
CA GLY A 119 4.74 1.17 -17.13
C GLY A 119 3.72 1.94 -16.29
N ASP A 120 2.43 1.56 -16.34
CA ASP A 120 1.36 2.15 -15.56
C ASP A 120 1.32 1.63 -14.10
N VAL A 121 2.10 0.59 -13.80
CA VAL A 121 2.14 -0.07 -12.50
C VAL A 121 3.53 0.10 -11.90
N GLU A 122 3.56 0.42 -10.62
CA GLU A 122 4.78 0.59 -9.85
C GLU A 122 4.73 -0.22 -8.57
N ILE A 123 5.74 -1.05 -8.38
CA ILE A 123 5.91 -1.85 -7.17
C ILE A 123 6.76 -1.04 -6.18
N VAL A 124 6.13 -0.58 -5.10
CA VAL A 124 6.74 0.35 -4.14
C VAL A 124 7.83 -0.33 -3.31
N LYS A 125 7.68 -1.63 -3.06
CA LYS A 125 8.60 -2.44 -2.25
C LYS A 125 9.07 -3.67 -3.04
N PRO A 126 10.03 -3.53 -3.97
CA PRO A 126 10.47 -4.63 -4.84
C PRO A 126 11.08 -5.80 -4.05
N GLN A 127 11.70 -5.53 -2.90
CA GLN A 127 12.30 -6.54 -2.01
C GLN A 127 11.28 -7.31 -1.15
N HIS A 128 9.98 -7.08 -1.33
CA HIS A 128 8.95 -7.80 -0.59
C HIS A 128 8.92 -9.26 -1.03
N VAL A 129 9.17 -10.19 -0.11
CA VAL A 129 9.19 -11.62 -0.41
C VAL A 129 7.76 -12.15 -0.42
N ILE A 130 7.44 -12.92 -1.45
CA ILE A 130 6.13 -13.56 -1.64
C ILE A 130 6.20 -15.02 -1.16
N CYS A 131 7.20 -15.76 -1.64
CA CYS A 131 7.47 -17.15 -1.27
C CYS A 131 8.93 -17.52 -1.58
N HIS A 132 9.33 -18.73 -1.22
CA HIS A 132 10.63 -19.32 -1.56
C HIS A 132 10.44 -20.62 -2.35
N LEU A 133 11.12 -20.71 -3.48
CA LEU A 133 11.20 -21.92 -4.29
C LEU A 133 12.33 -22.81 -3.80
N THR A 134 12.01 -24.08 -3.57
CA THR A 134 12.91 -25.10 -3.00
C THR A 134 13.39 -26.13 -4.03
N ASP A 135 12.81 -26.15 -5.22
CA ASP A 135 13.17 -27.05 -6.33
C ASP A 135 13.57 -26.26 -7.59
N GLU A 136 14.37 -26.87 -8.46
CA GLU A 136 14.90 -26.27 -9.70
C GLU A 136 14.00 -26.49 -10.92
N ASN A 137 12.93 -27.29 -10.79
CA ASN A 137 12.06 -27.66 -11.90
C ASN A 137 10.94 -26.65 -12.19
#